data_AF-A0AAJ0UID5-F1
#
_entry.id   AF-A0AAJ0UID5-F1
#
_cell.length_a   1.000
_cell.length_b   1.000
_cell.length_c   1.000
_cell.angle_alpha   90.00
_cell.angle_beta   90.00
_cell.angle_gamma   90.00
#
_symmetry.space_group_name_H-M   'P 1'
#
loop_
_entity.id
_entity.type
_entity.pdbx_description
1 polymer ?
#
loop_
_entity_poly.entity_id
_entity_poly.type
_entity_poly.pdbx_seq_one_letter_code
_entity_poly.pdbx_strand_id
1 'polypeptide(L)'
;MVDQTWMGESGERDIFVTPIQSDNNGAFAAIGDAVIQNYQQGEGDAILFVDANNQWSSLQEVLAEVQPQSGNATILFNNNPEVGEEGQMNSLRIEGAMTTLAFGNTPSDIANVDLDVVTAQEVNEIGSIESYVDLWLA
;
A
#
# COMPACT_ATOMS: atom_id res chain seq x y z
N MET A 1 10.80 2.07 -15.57
CA MET A 1 10.84 3.55 -15.63
C MET A 1 9.86 3.95 -14.56
N VAL A 2 10.24 4.79 -13.58
CA VAL A 2 9.31 5.15 -12.51
C VAL A 2 8.34 6.20 -13.06
N ASP A 3 7.04 5.95 -12.93
CA ASP A 3 5.99 6.87 -13.40
C ASP A 3 5.76 7.99 -12.39
N GLN A 4 5.92 7.72 -11.09
CA GLN A 4 5.75 8.72 -10.04
C GLN A 4 6.62 8.49 -8.79
N THR A 5 6.94 9.57 -8.10
CA THR A 5 7.65 9.54 -6.81
C THR A 5 6.85 10.32 -5.78
N TRP A 6 6.50 9.67 -4.67
CA TRP A 6 5.92 10.29 -3.49
C TRP A 6 7.01 10.45 -2.44
N MET A 7 7.14 11.64 -1.88
CA MET A 7 8.22 11.99 -0.97
C MET A 7 7.63 12.49 0.34
N GLY A 8 8.06 11.88 1.44
CA GLY A 8 7.76 12.38 2.78
C GLY A 8 8.59 13.60 3.15
N GLU A 9 8.03 14.42 4.03
CA GLU A 9 8.63 15.62 4.58
C GLU A 9 9.14 15.34 6.00
N SER A 10 10.45 15.49 6.19
CA SER A 10 11.09 15.15 7.48
C SER A 10 10.55 16.02 8.62
N GLY A 11 10.20 15.35 9.72
CA GLY A 11 9.68 15.97 10.94
C GLY A 11 8.18 16.23 10.91
N GLU A 12 7.50 15.84 9.83
CA GLU A 12 6.04 15.84 9.71
C GLU A 12 5.55 14.39 9.63
N ARG A 13 4.24 14.21 9.83
CA ARG A 13 3.60 12.92 9.59
C ARG A 13 3.09 12.92 8.16
N ASP A 14 3.53 11.94 7.36
CA ASP A 14 3.06 11.77 5.99
C ASP A 14 2.06 10.61 5.86
N ILE A 15 1.00 10.82 5.08
CA ILE A 15 0.02 9.78 4.76
C ILE A 15 0.01 9.54 3.25
N PHE A 16 0.52 8.39 2.83
CA PHE A 16 0.54 7.96 1.43
C PHE A 16 -0.70 7.13 1.11
N VAL A 17 -1.58 7.67 0.27
CA VAL A 17 -2.86 7.02 -0.05
C VAL A 17 -2.81 6.38 -1.42
N THR A 18 -3.10 5.08 -1.47
CA THR A 18 -3.16 4.30 -2.71
C THR A 18 -4.56 3.73 -2.89
N PRO A 19 -5.36 4.22 -3.86
CA PRO A 19 -6.64 3.61 -4.17
C PRO A 19 -6.43 2.25 -4.83
N ILE A 20 -7.17 1.23 -4.37
CA ILE A 20 -7.19 -0.11 -4.95
C ILE A 20 -8.62 -0.53 -5.26
N GLN A 21 -8.76 -1.53 -6.12
CA GLN A 21 -10.01 -2.26 -6.34
C GLN A 21 -9.77 -3.72 -5.96
N SER A 22 -10.68 -4.30 -5.19
CA SER A 22 -10.66 -5.73 -4.87
C SER A 22 -11.47 -6.57 -5.86
N ASP A 23 -10.98 -7.77 -6.20
CA ASP A 23 -11.81 -8.86 -6.73
C ASP A 23 -11.31 -10.24 -6.25
N ASN A 24 -11.88 -11.33 -6.76
CA ASN A 24 -11.52 -12.71 -6.38
C ASN A 24 -10.08 -13.13 -6.75
N ASN A 25 -9.37 -12.33 -7.56
CA ASN A 25 -8.04 -12.59 -8.11
C ASN A 25 -6.95 -11.69 -7.51
N GLY A 26 -7.27 -10.77 -6.59
CA GLY A 26 -6.24 -9.92 -5.95
C GLY A 26 -6.53 -8.43 -5.97
N ALA A 27 -5.56 -7.64 -5.50
CA ALA A 27 -5.66 -6.19 -5.46
C ALA A 27 -5.28 -5.59 -6.82
N PHE A 28 -6.15 -4.73 -7.35
CA PHE A 28 -5.91 -4.00 -8.58
C PHE A 28 -5.62 -2.54 -8.30
N ALA A 29 -4.49 -2.04 -8.78
CA ALA A 29 -4.10 -0.65 -8.58
C ALA A 29 -3.65 -0.02 -9.89
N ALA A 30 -4.36 1.02 -10.32
CA ALA A 30 -4.04 1.81 -11.50
C ALA A 30 -3.05 2.96 -11.19
N ILE A 31 -2.04 2.69 -10.34
CA ILE A 31 -1.09 3.69 -9.86
C ILE A 31 0.13 3.91 -10.78
N GLY A 32 0.37 3.07 -11.79
CA GLY A 32 1.66 3.06 -12.50
C GLY A 32 2.82 2.67 -11.58
N ASP A 33 4.06 2.71 -12.08
CA ASP A 33 5.23 2.43 -11.25
C ASP A 33 5.54 3.59 -10.29
N ALA A 34 5.33 3.38 -8.99
CA ALA A 34 5.48 4.37 -7.93
C ALA A 34 6.63 4.05 -6.98
N VAL A 35 7.26 5.11 -6.45
CA VAL A 35 8.27 5.01 -5.39
C VAL A 35 7.91 5.95 -4.25
N ILE A 36 7.91 5.44 -3.02
CA ILE A 36 7.86 6.23 -1.79
C ILE A 36 9.29 6.44 -1.27
N GLN A 37 9.67 7.69 -1.07
CA GLN A 37 10.96 8.11 -0.52
C GLN A 37 10.76 8.88 0.79
N ASN A 38 11.79 8.91 1.63
CA ASN A 38 11.78 9.57 2.94
C ASN A 38 10.68 9.09 3.89
N TYR A 39 10.17 7.87 3.72
CA TYR A 39 9.23 7.26 4.66
C TYR A 39 9.91 7.03 6.02
N GLN A 40 9.26 7.48 7.10
CA GLN A 40 9.74 7.39 8.46
C GLN A 40 8.65 6.93 9.41
N GLN A 41 8.58 5.61 9.67
CA GLN A 41 7.63 5.03 10.64
C GLN A 41 7.68 5.73 12.02
N GLY A 42 8.87 6.15 12.47
CA GLY A 42 9.04 6.83 13.76
C GLY A 42 8.42 8.23 13.83
N GLU A 43 8.14 8.87 12.68
CA GLU A 43 7.43 10.15 12.58
C GLU A 43 5.90 9.95 12.48
N GLY A 44 5.46 8.68 12.41
CA GLY A 44 4.06 8.27 12.30
C GLY A 44 3.58 8.15 10.87
N ASP A 45 4.49 8.11 9.90
CA ASP A 45 4.16 7.97 8.48
C ASP A 45 3.38 6.69 8.23
N ALA A 46 2.40 6.77 7.33
CA ALA A 46 1.52 5.65 7.07
C ALA A 46 1.22 5.49 5.59
N ILE A 47 1.05 4.26 5.15
CA ILE A 47 0.60 3.93 3.80
C ILE A 47 -0.78 3.28 3.89
N LEU A 48 -1.77 3.89 3.24
CA LEU A 48 -3.15 3.45 3.30
C LEU A 48 -3.64 2.99 1.93
N PHE A 49 -4.06 1.73 1.84
CA PHE A 49 -4.79 1.20 0.70
C PHE A 49 -6.29 1.46 0.88
N VAL A 50 -6.91 2.18 -0.04
CA VAL A 50 -8.36 2.46 0.02
C VAL A 50 -9.06 1.60 -1.00
N ASP A 51 -9.79 0.57 -0.55
CA ASP A 51 -10.55 -0.30 -1.43
C ASP A 51 -11.87 0.36 -1.86
N ALA A 52 -11.93 0.69 -3.15
CA ALA A 52 -13.09 1.32 -3.77
C ALA A 52 -14.30 0.38 -3.88
N ASN A 53 -14.08 -0.94 -3.88
CA ASN A 53 -15.15 -1.92 -4.00
C ASN A 53 -15.73 -2.32 -2.63
N ASN A 54 -15.12 -1.87 -1.53
CA ASN A 54 -15.56 -2.09 -0.16
C ASN A 54 -15.70 -3.58 0.20
N GLN A 55 -14.78 -4.42 -0.27
CA GLN A 55 -14.75 -5.84 0.05
C GLN A 55 -13.67 -6.21 1.05
N TRP A 56 -12.56 -5.46 1.08
CA TRP A 56 -11.42 -5.75 1.97
C TRP A 56 -11.20 -4.64 2.99
N SER A 57 -11.06 -5.07 4.25
CA SER A 57 -10.75 -4.19 5.39
C SER A 57 -9.63 -4.75 6.27
N SER A 58 -8.91 -5.75 5.77
CA SER A 58 -7.70 -6.26 6.40
C SER A 58 -6.59 -6.51 5.38
N LEU A 59 -5.36 -6.14 5.72
CA LEU A 59 -4.18 -6.39 4.88
C LEU A 59 -3.96 -7.87 4.55
N GLN A 60 -4.48 -8.79 5.37
CA GLN A 60 -4.41 -10.22 5.09
C GLN A 60 -5.25 -10.63 3.88
N GLU A 61 -6.27 -9.84 3.54
CA GLU A 61 -7.14 -10.05 2.37
C GLU A 61 -6.53 -9.47 1.10
N VAL A 62 -5.55 -8.57 1.23
CA VAL A 62 -4.83 -7.98 0.10
C VAL A 62 -3.82 -8.98 -0.43
N LEU A 63 -4.25 -9.76 -1.43
CA LEU A 63 -3.38 -10.65 -2.18
C LEU A 63 -2.60 -9.83 -3.22
N ALA A 64 -1.28 -9.73 -3.04
CA ALA A 64 -0.35 -9.02 -3.90
C ALA A 64 1.05 -9.65 -3.77
N GLU A 65 1.88 -9.58 -4.82
CA GLU A 65 3.24 -10.09 -4.73
C GLU A 65 4.15 -9.08 -4.02
N VAL A 66 4.83 -9.52 -2.96
CA VAL A 66 5.82 -8.68 -2.26
C VAL A 66 7.22 -9.20 -2.54
N GLN A 67 8.02 -8.37 -3.21
CA GLN A 67 9.41 -8.69 -3.56
C GLN A 67 10.39 -8.08 -2.55
N PRO A 68 11.29 -8.88 -1.97
CA PRO A 68 12.36 -8.37 -1.12
C PRO A 68 13.42 -7.65 -1.95
N GLN A 69 13.85 -6.48 -1.49
CA GLN A 69 15.06 -5.83 -1.98
C GLN A 69 15.91 -5.39 -0.79
N SER A 70 17.24 -5.42 -0.93
CA SER A 70 18.14 -4.99 0.15
C SER A 70 17.85 -3.53 0.51
N GLY A 71 17.16 -3.31 1.64
CA GLY A 71 16.79 -1.99 2.14
C GLY A 71 15.51 -1.38 1.55
N ASN A 72 14.73 -2.11 0.73
CA ASN A 72 13.43 -1.67 0.23
C ASN A 72 12.40 -2.81 0.23
N ALA A 73 11.11 -2.48 0.15
CA ALA A 73 10.04 -3.42 -0.17
C ALA A 73 9.33 -2.98 -1.46
N THR A 74 8.94 -3.94 -2.31
CA THR A 74 8.14 -3.66 -3.50
C THR A 74 6.88 -4.49 -3.48
N ILE A 75 5.72 -3.84 -3.58
CA ILE A 75 4.42 -4.47 -3.74
C ILE A 75 4.05 -4.39 -5.22
N LEU A 76 3.69 -5.53 -5.81
CA LEU A 76 3.20 -5.59 -7.18
C LEU A 76 1.68 -5.73 -7.17
N PHE A 77 1.03 -4.83 -7.90
CA PHE A 77 -0.40 -4.83 -8.10
C PHE A 77 -0.70 -5.21 -9.53
N ASN A 78 -1.74 -6.02 -9.71
CA ASN A 78 -2.33 -6.16 -11.02
C ASN A 78 -2.91 -4.80 -11.44
N ASN A 79 -2.72 -4.38 -12.68
CA ASN A 79 -3.29 -3.13 -13.17
C ASN A 79 -4.48 -3.33 -14.11
N ASN A 80 -4.86 -4.58 -14.38
CA ASN A 80 -5.95 -4.95 -15.25
C ASN A 80 -6.83 -6.08 -14.68
N PRO A 81 -8.03 -5.77 -14.16
CA PRO A 81 -8.97 -6.77 -13.63
C PRO A 81 -9.49 -7.77 -14.67
N GLU A 82 -9.37 -7.47 -15.96
CA GLU A 82 -9.88 -8.33 -17.03
C GLU A 82 -8.87 -9.38 -17.52
N VAL A 83 -7.57 -9.20 -17.25
CA VAL A 83 -6.50 -10.03 -17.84
C VAL A 83 -5.88 -10.99 -16.82
N GLY A 84 -6.24 -10.87 -15.53
CA GLY A 84 -5.69 -11.72 -14.46
C GLY A 84 -4.20 -11.48 -14.21
N GLU A 85 -3.58 -12.26 -13.33
CA GLU A 85 -2.19 -12.04 -12.86
C GLU A 85 -1.11 -12.08 -13.95
N GLU A 86 -1.44 -12.57 -15.16
CA GLU A 86 -0.47 -12.71 -16.25
C GLU A 86 -0.28 -11.43 -17.10
N GLY A 87 -1.05 -10.36 -16.85
CA GLY A 87 -1.04 -9.17 -17.68
C GLY A 87 -0.88 -7.87 -16.91
N GLN A 88 0.35 -7.33 -16.93
CA GLN A 88 0.71 -5.97 -16.53
C GLN A 88 0.63 -5.70 -15.01
N MET A 89 1.80 -5.66 -14.39
CA MET A 89 1.97 -5.31 -12.98
C MET A 89 2.44 -3.87 -12.86
N ASN A 90 1.82 -3.11 -11.97
CA ASN A 90 2.34 -1.85 -11.46
C ASN A 90 3.05 -2.10 -10.13
N SER A 91 4.09 -1.34 -9.84
CA SER A 91 4.85 -1.49 -8.60
C SER A 91 4.68 -0.30 -7.67
N LEU A 92 4.60 -0.57 -6.37
CA LEU A 92 4.82 0.42 -5.31
C LEU A 92 6.08 0.01 -4.54
N ARG A 93 7.17 0.76 -4.74
CA ARG A 93 8.42 0.55 -4.01
C ARG A 93 8.51 1.52 -2.82
N ILE A 94 8.74 0.98 -1.63
CA ILE A 94 8.92 1.74 -0.40
C ILE A 94 10.40 1.68 -0.04
N GLU A 95 11.09 2.81 -0.14
CA GLU A 95 12.51 2.89 0.21
C GLU A 95 12.70 2.86 1.74
N GLY A 96 13.69 2.11 2.21
CA GLY A 96 13.94 1.93 3.65
C GLY A 96 13.12 0.82 4.31
N ALA A 97 12.10 0.30 3.65
CA ALA A 97 11.30 -0.82 4.13
C ALA A 97 12.08 -2.15 4.08
N MET A 98 11.74 -3.08 4.99
CA MET A 98 12.30 -4.42 4.98
C MET A 98 11.20 -5.45 4.76
N THR A 99 11.56 -6.54 4.09
CA THR A 99 10.71 -7.72 4.00
C THR A 99 11.28 -8.79 4.92
N THR A 100 10.43 -9.41 5.73
CA THR A 100 10.87 -10.41 6.70
C THR A 100 11.01 -11.81 6.10
N LEU A 101 10.50 -12.00 4.88
CA LEU A 101 10.47 -13.27 4.15
C LEU A 101 11.09 -13.11 2.75
N ALA A 102 11.69 -14.19 2.24
CA ALA A 102 12.34 -14.22 0.91
C ALA A 102 11.35 -14.08 -0.26
N PHE A 103 10.07 -14.31 -0.01
CA PHE A 103 8.93 -14.04 -0.89
C PHE A 103 7.74 -13.79 0.04
N GLY A 104 7.14 -12.59 -0.02
CA GLY A 104 5.95 -12.26 0.75
C GLY A 104 4.71 -12.48 -0.10
N ASN A 105 3.71 -13.17 0.44
CA ASN A 105 2.45 -13.40 -0.28
C ASN A 105 1.48 -12.22 -0.12
N THR A 106 1.73 -11.33 0.85
CA THR A 106 0.84 -10.21 1.19
C THR A 106 1.63 -9.02 1.73
N PRO A 107 1.08 -7.78 1.64
CA PRO A 107 1.70 -6.59 2.22
C PRO A 107 1.95 -6.64 3.74
N SER A 108 1.25 -7.51 4.48
CA SER A 108 1.47 -7.69 5.92
C SER A 108 2.85 -8.24 6.29
N ASP A 109 3.62 -8.74 5.33
CA ASP A 109 4.98 -9.27 5.55
C ASP A 109 6.07 -8.18 5.56
N ILE A 110 5.70 -6.94 5.24
CA ILE A 110 6.60 -5.78 5.22
C ILE A 110 6.77 -5.25 6.65
N ALA A 111 8.01 -5.05 7.05
CA ALA A 111 8.41 -4.50 8.35
C ALA A 111 8.98 -3.09 8.22
N ASN A 112 8.94 -2.36 9.33
CA ASN A 112 9.33 -0.95 9.45
C ASN A 112 8.47 -0.01 8.61
N VAL A 113 7.21 -0.39 8.38
CA VAL A 113 6.20 0.41 7.67
C VAL A 113 4.86 0.15 8.32
N ASP A 114 4.14 1.21 8.65
CA ASP A 114 2.73 1.14 9.01
C ASP A 114 1.91 1.13 7.72
N LEU A 115 1.32 -0.02 7.42
CA LEU A 115 0.44 -0.27 6.30
C LEU A 115 -0.96 -0.62 6.83
N ASP A 116 -2.01 -0.14 6.16
CA ASP A 116 -3.36 -0.66 6.36
C ASP A 116 -4.16 -0.68 5.06
N VAL A 117 -5.28 -1.41 5.07
CA VAL A 117 -6.33 -1.33 4.05
C VAL A 117 -7.65 -0.99 4.71
N VAL A 118 -8.37 -0.08 4.08
CA VAL A 118 -9.67 0.39 4.54
C VAL A 118 -10.64 0.47 3.38
N THR A 119 -11.92 0.24 3.65
CA THR A 119 -12.93 0.47 2.62
C THR A 119 -13.15 1.96 2.40
N ALA A 120 -13.48 2.36 1.18
CA ALA A 120 -13.88 3.74 0.89
C ALA A 120 -15.10 4.16 1.74
N GLN A 121 -16.00 3.23 2.06
CA GLN A 121 -17.14 3.45 2.94
C GLN A 121 -16.70 3.83 4.37
N GLU A 122 -15.80 3.08 4.98
CA GLU A 122 -15.31 3.35 6.34
C GLU A 122 -14.62 4.72 6.44
N VAL A 123 -13.80 5.09 5.45
CA VAL A 123 -13.18 6.43 5.38
C VAL A 123 -14.25 7.52 5.34
N ASN A 124 -15.33 7.31 4.56
CA ASN A 124 -16.44 8.26 4.49
C ASN A 124 -17.24 8.36 5.78
N GLU A 125 -17.41 7.25 6.51
CA GLU A 125 -18.11 7.21 7.79
C GLU A 125 -17.32 7.91 8.91
N ILE A 126 -15.99 7.78 8.89
CA ILE A 126 -15.08 8.46 9.83
C ILE A 126 -14.92 9.95 9.48
N GLY A 127 -15.02 10.29 8.20
CA GLY A 127 -15.09 11.67 7.71
C GLY A 127 -13.79 12.18 7.07
N SER A 128 -12.64 11.57 7.37
CA SER A 128 -11.39 11.81 6.64
C SER A 128 -10.40 10.66 6.79
N ILE A 129 -9.44 10.59 5.85
CA ILE A 129 -8.29 9.68 5.92
C ILE A 129 -7.42 9.99 7.15
N GLU A 130 -7.15 11.27 7.42
CA GLU A 130 -6.39 11.68 8.60
C GLU A 130 -7.04 11.18 9.90
N SER A 131 -8.36 11.33 10.02
CA SER A 131 -9.10 10.87 11.21
C SER A 131 -9.08 9.35 11.34
N TYR A 132 -9.10 8.61 10.23
CA TYR A 132 -8.93 7.14 10.25
C TYR A 132 -7.53 6.76 10.75
N VAL A 133 -6.49 7.37 10.18
CA VAL A 133 -5.09 7.08 10.57
C VAL A 133 -4.84 7.45 12.02
N ASP A 134 -5.40 8.56 12.51
CA ASP A 134 -5.34 8.94 13.93
C ASP A 134 -5.99 7.89 14.85
N LEU A 135 -7.09 7.25 14.43
CA LEU A 135 -7.72 6.18 15.19
C LEU A 135 -6.94 4.87 15.14
N TRP A 136 -6.30 4.59 14.00
CA TRP A 136 -5.53 3.38 13.79
C TRP A 136 -4.18 3.39 14.51
N LEU A 137 -3.48 4.53 14.51
CA LEU A 137 -2.16 4.72 15.13
C LEU A 137 -2.23 5.24 16.59
N ALA A 138 -3.43 5.39 17.17
CA ALA A 138 -3.66 5.80 18.57
C ALA A 138 -3.26 4.72 19.59
#